data_AF-A0A7J4NNX6-F1
#
_entry.id   AF-A0A7J4NNX6-F1
#
_cell.length_a   1.000
_cell.length_b   1.000
_cell.length_c   1.000
_cell.angle_alpha   90.00
_cell.angle_beta   90.00
_cell.angle_gamma   90.00
#
_symmetry.space_group_name_H-M   'P 1'
#
loop_
_entity.id
_entity.type
_entity.pdbx_description
1 polymer ?
#
loop_
_entity_poly.entity_id
_entity_poly.type
_entity_poly.pdbx_seq_one_letter_code
_entity_poly.pdbx_strand_id
1 'polypeptide(L)'
;MVHPYSIGLSYGWSDDALNEEGHNLLNQLANLLGIEDSMREMFEMEHMETMPAISQGIGAGVSALRSYIQDLESWFPDEGEQHARHLGRSALDVGLTRSGWKEAYAWMEGVGLGRAFAEGAWMEKEVARDCDLPEFFNHPKKLLGL
;
A
#
# COMPACT_ATOMS: atom_id res chain seq x y z
N MET A 1 -0.87 -11.91 1.04
CA MET A 1 -0.09 -10.66 1.23
C MET A 1 -1.11 -9.55 1.29
N VAL A 2 -1.04 -8.63 2.24
CA VAL A 2 -1.95 -7.48 2.23
C VAL A 2 -1.49 -6.57 1.10
N HIS A 3 -2.34 -6.25 0.12
CA HIS A 3 -2.02 -5.28 -0.91
C HIS A 3 -2.46 -3.88 -0.45
N PRO A 4 -1.79 -2.78 -0.83
CA PRO A 4 -2.24 -1.43 -0.51
C PRO A 4 -3.67 -1.11 -0.96
N TYR A 5 -4.13 -1.75 -2.03
CA TYR A 5 -5.52 -1.67 -2.46
C TYR A 5 -6.50 -2.32 -1.48
N SER A 6 -6.13 -3.46 -0.89
CA SER A 6 -6.94 -4.17 0.11
C SER A 6 -7.13 -3.33 1.39
N ILE A 7 -6.18 -2.45 1.72
CA ILE A 7 -6.36 -1.45 2.79
C ILE A 7 -7.44 -0.44 2.39
N GLY A 8 -7.39 0.08 1.17
CA GLY A 8 -8.43 0.97 0.64
C GLY A 8 -9.82 0.33 0.65
N LEU A 9 -9.91 -0.95 0.26
CA LEU A 9 -11.14 -1.74 0.37
C LEU A 9 -11.65 -1.78 1.83
N SER A 10 -10.75 -2.09 2.77
CA SER A 10 -11.10 -2.13 4.20
C SER A 10 -11.62 -0.80 4.74
N TYR A 11 -11.10 0.34 4.24
CA TYR A 11 -11.65 1.65 4.59
C TYR A 11 -13.02 1.88 3.94
N GLY A 12 -13.13 1.66 2.63
CA GLY A 12 -14.36 1.90 1.86
C GLY A 12 -15.55 1.07 2.36
N TRP A 13 -15.30 -0.17 2.77
CA TRP A 13 -16.29 -1.13 3.27
C TRP A 13 -16.36 -1.23 4.80
N SER A 14 -15.79 -0.27 5.54
CA SER A 14 -15.66 -0.37 7.00
C SER A 14 -16.97 -0.46 7.79
N ASP A 15 -18.10 -0.05 7.21
CA ASP A 15 -19.45 -0.22 7.77
C ASP A 15 -20.27 -1.29 7.03
N ASP A 16 -19.60 -2.21 6.33
CA ASP A 16 -20.16 -3.27 5.52
C ASP A 16 -20.96 -2.81 4.28
N ALA A 17 -20.86 -1.53 3.89
CA ALA A 17 -21.51 -0.99 2.71
C ALA A 17 -20.58 -0.09 1.92
N LEU A 18 -20.82 0.01 0.61
CA LEU A 18 -20.11 0.91 -0.29
C LEU A 18 -21.13 1.75 -1.06
N ASN A 19 -20.98 3.07 -1.01
CA ASN A 19 -21.79 4.00 -1.80
C ASN A 19 -21.09 4.38 -3.11
N GLU A 20 -21.79 5.12 -3.97
CA GLU A 20 -21.27 5.56 -5.28
C GLU A 20 -19.94 6.32 -5.15
N GLU A 21 -19.82 7.17 -4.15
CA GLU A 21 -18.60 7.92 -3.91
C GLU A 21 -17.43 7.01 -3.52
N GLY A 22 -17.66 6.06 -2.60
CA GLY A 22 -16.67 5.05 -2.23
C GLY A 22 -16.23 4.20 -3.42
N HIS A 23 -17.16 3.82 -4.29
CA HIS A 23 -16.84 3.12 -5.53
C HIS A 23 -15.93 3.94 -6.46
N ASN A 24 -16.23 5.23 -6.63
CA ASN A 24 -15.41 6.14 -7.42
C ASN A 24 -14.00 6.32 -6.83
N LEU A 25 -13.88 6.41 -5.50
CA LEU A 25 -12.60 6.47 -4.82
C LEU A 25 -11.79 5.17 -4.97
N LEU A 26 -12.43 4.00 -4.95
CA LEU A 26 -11.74 2.73 -5.23
C LEU A 26 -11.25 2.65 -6.68
N ASN A 27 -11.99 3.20 -7.64
CA ASN A 27 -11.51 3.34 -9.03
C ASN A 27 -10.27 4.25 -9.08
N GLN A 28 -10.32 5.39 -8.40
CA GLN A 28 -9.18 6.32 -8.31
C GLN A 28 -7.95 5.65 -7.69
N LEU A 29 -8.13 4.91 -6.58
CA LEU A 29 -7.04 4.19 -5.92
C LEU A 29 -6.42 3.12 -6.82
N ALA A 30 -7.25 2.34 -7.54
CA ALA A 30 -6.74 1.32 -8.48
C ALA A 30 -5.89 1.96 -9.58
N ASN A 31 -6.35 3.09 -10.14
CA ASN A 31 -5.60 3.84 -11.14
C ASN A 31 -4.30 4.42 -10.58
N LEU A 32 -4.35 4.99 -9.37
CA LEU A 32 -3.17 5.55 -8.70
C LEU A 32 -2.11 4.46 -8.50
N LEU A 33 -2.51 3.27 -8.06
CA LEU A 33 -1.59 2.15 -7.81
C LEU A 33 -1.21 1.35 -9.07
N GLY A 34 -1.79 1.68 -10.23
CA GLY A 34 -1.51 0.98 -11.50
C GLY A 34 -1.97 -0.48 -11.52
N ILE A 35 -3.06 -0.81 -10.84
CA ILE A 35 -3.57 -2.19 -10.72
C ILE A 35 -4.45 -2.51 -11.92
N GLU A 36 -4.19 -3.66 -12.57
CA GLU A 36 -5.03 -4.13 -13.66
C GLU A 36 -6.39 -4.68 -13.18
N ASP A 37 -7.39 -4.59 -14.05
CA ASP A 37 -8.77 -4.99 -13.74
C ASP A 37 -8.89 -6.41 -13.19
N SER A 38 -8.13 -7.36 -13.74
CA SER A 38 -8.15 -8.77 -13.28
C SER A 38 -7.60 -8.95 -11.85
N MET A 39 -6.58 -8.17 -11.49
CA MET A 39 -5.99 -8.21 -10.15
C MET A 39 -6.88 -7.47 -9.15
N ARG A 40 -7.50 -6.38 -9.59
CA ARG A 40 -8.50 -5.66 -8.81
C ARG A 40 -9.71 -6.55 -8.49
N GLU A 41 -10.27 -7.24 -9.47
CA GLU A 41 -11.38 -8.17 -9.29
C GLU A 41 -11.04 -9.24 -8.26
N MET A 42 -9.84 -9.82 -8.33
CA MET A 42 -9.36 -10.79 -7.36
C MET A 42 -9.34 -10.23 -5.93
N PHE A 43 -8.83 -9.00 -5.72
CA PHE A 43 -8.83 -8.38 -4.39
C PHE A 43 -10.23 -8.04 -3.88
N GLU A 44 -11.11 -7.56 -4.75
CA GLU A 44 -12.50 -7.27 -4.40
C GLU A 44 -13.23 -8.56 -4.01
N MET A 45 -13.05 -9.66 -4.75
CA MET A 45 -13.62 -10.96 -4.42
C MET A 45 -13.11 -11.50 -3.07
N GLU A 46 -11.79 -11.47 -2.85
CA GLU A 46 -11.20 -11.90 -1.58
C GLU A 46 -11.78 -11.09 -0.41
N HIS A 47 -11.98 -9.79 -0.60
CA HIS A 47 -12.61 -8.95 0.41
C HIS A 47 -14.08 -9.34 0.67
N MET A 48 -14.86 -9.57 -0.38
CA MET A 48 -16.27 -9.97 -0.28
C MET A 48 -16.47 -11.28 0.50
N GLU A 49 -15.53 -12.22 0.42
CA GLU A 49 -15.57 -13.46 1.21
C GLU A 49 -15.45 -13.22 2.72
N THR A 50 -14.92 -12.06 3.14
CA THR A 50 -14.80 -11.67 4.55
C THR A 50 -16.02 -10.92 5.09
N MET A 51 -16.93 -10.51 4.21
CA MET A 51 -18.07 -9.66 4.55
C MET A 51 -19.21 -10.44 5.22
N PRO A 52 -19.97 -9.80 6.10
CA PRO A 52 -21.18 -10.40 6.65
C PRO A 52 -22.24 -10.61 5.57
N ALA A 53 -23.03 -11.67 5.71
CA ALA A 53 -24.11 -12.00 4.76
C ALA A 53 -25.23 -10.93 4.69
N ILE A 54 -25.36 -10.09 5.73
CA ILE A 54 -26.34 -9.01 5.79
C ILE A 54 -25.60 -7.74 6.19
N SER A 55 -25.52 -6.79 5.25
CA SER A 55 -25.02 -5.45 5.51
C SER A 55 -26.10 -4.60 6.19
N GLN A 56 -25.69 -3.73 7.12
CA GLN A 56 -26.51 -2.66 7.71
C GLN A 56 -25.89 -1.27 7.50
N GLY A 57 -24.84 -1.19 6.69
CA GLY A 57 -24.08 0.02 6.44
C GLY A 57 -24.75 1.00 5.51
N ILE A 58 -24.18 2.20 5.46
CA ILE A 58 -24.56 3.28 4.54
C ILE A 58 -23.39 3.78 3.68
N GLY A 59 -22.19 3.21 3.84
CA GLY A 59 -20.96 3.64 3.16
C GLY A 59 -20.27 4.78 3.88
N ALA A 60 -20.31 4.80 5.22
CA ALA A 60 -19.66 5.84 6.03
C ALA A 60 -18.11 5.81 5.93
N GLY A 61 -17.55 4.68 5.49
CA GLY A 61 -16.12 4.46 5.28
C GLY A 61 -15.46 5.35 4.23
N VAL A 62 -16.26 6.04 3.41
CA VAL A 62 -15.80 6.92 2.34
C VAL A 62 -14.82 8.01 2.81
N SER A 63 -15.00 8.52 4.03
CA SER A 63 -14.13 9.56 4.60
C SER A 63 -12.71 9.05 4.87
N ALA A 64 -12.58 7.85 5.43
CA ALA A 64 -11.30 7.21 5.69
C ALA A 64 -10.58 6.84 4.39
N LEU A 65 -11.33 6.28 3.42
CA LEU A 65 -10.78 5.95 2.10
C LEU A 65 -10.25 7.20 1.39
N ARG A 66 -11.00 8.31 1.43
CA ARG A 66 -10.57 9.57 0.84
C ARG A 66 -9.28 10.09 1.48
N SER A 67 -9.18 10.05 2.80
CA SER A 67 -7.97 10.46 3.52
C SER A 67 -6.76 9.61 3.13
N TYR A 68 -6.94 8.30 2.98
CA TYR A 68 -5.89 7.40 2.55
C TYR A 68 -5.40 7.69 1.12
N ILE A 69 -6.32 7.96 0.19
CA ILE A 69 -5.97 8.35 -1.18
C ILE A 69 -5.24 9.70 -1.19
N GLN A 70 -5.71 10.68 -0.43
CA GLN A 70 -5.07 12.00 -0.34
C GLN A 70 -3.66 11.93 0.24
N ASP A 71 -3.43 11.08 1.24
CA ASP A 71 -2.09 10.82 1.77
C ASP A 71 -1.18 10.23 0.69
N LEU A 72 -1.66 9.22 -0.05
CA LEU A 72 -0.91 8.63 -1.16
C LEU A 72 -0.58 9.65 -2.25
N GLU A 73 -1.55 10.44 -2.70
CA GLU A 73 -1.37 11.46 -3.75
C GLU A 73 -0.41 12.58 -3.34
N SER A 74 -0.18 12.78 -2.03
CA SER A 74 0.72 13.84 -1.55
C SER A 74 2.20 13.57 -1.83
N TRP A 75 2.58 12.30 -2.07
CA TRP A 75 3.98 11.90 -2.32
C TRP A 75 4.12 10.90 -3.48
N PHE A 76 3.08 10.14 -3.83
CA PHE A 76 3.10 9.15 -4.91
C PHE A 76 2.40 9.71 -6.16
N PRO A 77 3.01 9.59 -7.35
CA PRO A 77 4.21 8.80 -7.67
C PRO A 77 5.54 9.55 -7.54
N ASP A 78 5.53 10.87 -7.39
CA ASP A 78 6.70 11.74 -7.62
C ASP A 78 7.89 11.43 -6.69
N GLU A 79 7.64 11.17 -5.41
CA GLU A 79 8.66 10.90 -4.38
C GLU A 79 8.76 9.39 -4.05
N GLY A 80 7.88 8.57 -4.62
CA GLY A 80 7.72 7.17 -4.20
C GLY A 80 8.96 6.31 -4.39
N GLU A 81 9.67 6.47 -5.50
CA GLU A 81 10.93 5.73 -5.70
C GLU A 81 12.04 6.17 -4.72
N GLN A 82 12.07 7.45 -4.34
CA GLN A 82 13.05 7.95 -3.39
C GLN A 82 12.79 7.34 -2.02
N HIS A 83 11.55 7.39 -1.53
CA HIS A 83 11.15 6.74 -0.28
C HIS A 83 11.38 5.24 -0.28
N ALA A 84 11.11 4.56 -1.40
CA ALA A 84 11.39 3.13 -1.54
C ALA A 84 12.90 2.82 -1.41
N ARG A 85 13.77 3.60 -2.07
CA ARG A 85 15.23 3.48 -1.91
C ARG A 85 15.66 3.71 -0.47
N HIS A 86 15.10 4.71 0.20
CA HIS A 86 15.33 4.99 1.62
C HIS A 86 15.00 3.79 2.50
N LEU A 87 13.80 3.22 2.36
CA LEU A 87 13.43 2.03 3.13
C LEU A 87 14.37 0.86 2.86
N GLY A 88 14.73 0.62 1.59
CA GLY A 88 15.66 -0.45 1.21
C GLY A 88 17.01 -0.30 1.89
N ARG A 89 17.53 0.94 1.96
CA ARG A 89 18.77 1.25 2.66
C ARG A 89 18.66 1.00 4.16
N SER A 90 17.60 1.51 4.80
CA SER A 90 17.35 1.30 6.23
C SER A 90 17.24 -0.18 6.59
N ALA A 91 16.61 -0.97 5.72
CA ALA A 91 16.47 -2.41 5.89
C ALA A 91 17.82 -3.14 5.89
N LEU A 92 18.75 -2.72 5.02
CA LEU A 92 20.11 -3.25 5.01
C LEU A 92 20.87 -2.86 6.30
N ASP A 93 20.72 -1.61 6.75
CA ASP A 93 21.45 -1.09 7.91
C ASP A 93 21.09 -1.82 9.23
N VAL A 94 19.84 -2.29 9.39
CA VAL A 94 19.41 -3.07 10.57
C VAL A 94 19.61 -4.58 10.43
N GLY A 95 19.88 -5.06 9.21
CA GLY A 95 20.04 -6.47 8.90
C GLY A 95 18.74 -7.11 8.37
N LEU A 96 18.85 -7.82 7.25
CA LEU A 96 17.72 -8.39 6.54
C LEU A 96 17.47 -9.85 6.93
N THR A 97 16.23 -10.15 7.32
CA THR A 97 15.75 -11.54 7.34
C THR A 97 15.24 -11.94 5.96
N ARG A 98 15.41 -13.22 5.59
CA ARG A 98 14.94 -13.73 4.29
C ARG A 98 13.43 -13.58 4.11
N SER A 99 12.65 -13.81 5.17
CA SER A 99 11.19 -13.67 5.13
C SER A 99 10.77 -12.21 5.05
N GLY A 100 11.28 -11.35 5.93
CA GLY A 100 10.96 -9.93 5.95
C GLY A 100 11.30 -9.24 4.63
N TRP A 101 12.47 -9.54 4.06
CA TRP A 101 12.86 -9.01 2.75
C TRP A 101 11.88 -9.43 1.65
N LYS A 102 11.51 -10.71 1.58
CA LYS A 102 10.60 -11.23 0.55
C LYS A 102 9.23 -10.56 0.64
N GLU A 103 8.68 -10.44 1.85
CA GLU A 103 7.35 -9.86 2.05
C GLU A 103 7.36 -8.35 1.78
N ALA A 104 8.37 -7.62 2.27
CA ALA A 104 8.50 -6.19 2.02
C ALA A 104 8.77 -5.87 0.54
N TYR A 105 9.62 -6.66 -0.12
CA TYR A 105 9.86 -6.51 -1.56
C TYR A 105 8.57 -6.72 -2.36
N ALA A 106 7.82 -7.76 -2.03
CA ALA A 106 6.59 -8.08 -2.74
C ALA A 106 5.49 -7.03 -2.48
N TRP A 107 5.43 -6.44 -1.29
CA TRP A 107 4.61 -5.25 -1.02
C TRP A 107 4.98 -4.07 -1.93
N MET A 108 6.28 -3.76 -2.05
CA MET A 108 6.76 -2.67 -2.90
C MET A 108 6.54 -2.95 -4.39
N GLU A 109 6.72 -4.19 -4.82
CA GLU A 109 6.49 -4.62 -6.19
C GLU A 109 5.02 -4.47 -6.60
N GLY A 110 4.07 -4.74 -5.68
CA GLY A 110 2.64 -4.57 -5.93
C GLY A 110 2.21 -3.14 -6.32
N VAL A 111 3.03 -2.14 -6.00
CA VAL A 111 2.80 -0.73 -6.38
C VAL A 111 3.88 -0.16 -7.31
N GLY A 112 4.67 -1.02 -7.94
CA GLY A 112 5.72 -0.61 -8.88
C GLY A 112 7.01 -0.07 -8.25
N LEU A 113 7.14 -0.10 -6.92
CA LEU A 113 8.30 0.41 -6.18
C LEU A 113 9.38 -0.64 -5.89
N GLY A 114 9.14 -1.91 -6.23
CA GLY A 114 10.03 -3.04 -5.92
C GLY A 114 11.47 -2.85 -6.38
N ARG A 115 11.66 -2.33 -7.61
CA ARG A 115 12.99 -2.04 -8.14
C ARG A 115 13.72 -0.98 -7.31
N ALA A 116 13.08 0.16 -7.05
CA ALA A 116 13.67 1.24 -6.28
C ALA A 116 14.02 0.78 -4.85
N PHE A 117 13.14 0.01 -4.22
CA PHE A 117 13.40 -0.63 -2.93
C PHE A 117 14.65 -1.54 -2.95
N ALA A 118 14.77 -2.42 -3.96
CA ALA A 118 15.95 -3.27 -4.14
C ALA A 118 17.23 -2.47 -4.43
N GLU A 119 17.15 -1.40 -5.23
CA GLU A 119 18.28 -0.51 -5.48
C GLU A 119 18.81 0.12 -4.19
N GLY A 120 17.92 0.56 -3.29
CA GLY A 120 18.31 1.13 -2.00
C GLY A 120 19.06 0.15 -1.09
N ALA A 121 18.69 -1.12 -1.12
CA ALA A 121 19.34 -2.16 -0.32
C ALA A 121 20.68 -2.61 -0.92
N TRP A 122 20.80 -2.72 -2.25
CA TRP A 122 21.94 -3.42 -2.87
C TRP A 122 22.92 -2.53 -3.62
N MET A 123 22.50 -1.34 -4.05
CA MET A 123 23.39 -0.43 -4.77
C MET A 123 24.03 0.55 -3.79
N GLU A 124 25.35 0.68 -3.86
CA GLU A 124 26.09 1.74 -3.18
C GLU A 124 25.76 3.10 -3.82
N LYS A 125 24.61 3.65 -3.45
CA LYS A 125 24.27 5.06 -3.67
C LYS A 125 24.17 5.71 -2.30
N GLU A 126 24.60 6.97 -2.20
CA GLU A 126 24.35 7.78 -1.01
C GLU A 126 22.83 8.02 -0.89
N VAL A 127 22.17 7.12 -0.18
CA VAL A 127 20.78 7.25 0.22
C VAL A 127 20.79 7.93 1.59
N ALA A 128 20.06 9.04 1.74
CA ALA A 128 20.03 9.78 3.01
C ALA A 128 19.57 8.86 4.14
N ARG A 129 20.22 8.94 5.31
CA ARG A 129 19.98 7.99 6.41
C ARG A 129 18.74 8.32 7.24
N ASP A 130 18.34 9.59 7.27
CA ASP A 130 17.13 10.07 7.94
C ASP A 130 16.15 10.58 6.88
N CYS A 131 15.01 9.91 6.76
CA CYS A 131 13.88 10.34 5.96
C CYS A 131 12.60 9.96 6.71
N ASP A 132 11.75 10.95 6.97
CA ASP A 132 10.39 10.71 7.45
C ASP A 132 9.59 10.07 6.32
N LEU A 133 9.48 8.74 6.36
CA LEU A 133 8.70 7.99 5.37
C LEU A 133 7.20 8.11 5.65
N PRO A 134 6.35 8.29 4.61
CA PRO A 134 4.90 8.32 4.73
C PRO A 134 4.30 7.10 5.45
N GLU A 135 3.08 7.25 5.98
CA GLU A 135 2.41 6.18 6.74
C GLU A 135 2.22 4.89 5.94
N PHE A 136 2.08 5.00 4.62
CA PHE A 136 2.10 3.88 3.69
C PHE A 136 3.25 2.88 3.96
N PHE A 137 4.43 3.38 4.33
CA PHE A 137 5.62 2.56 4.55
C PHE A 137 5.61 1.86 5.92
N ASN A 138 4.64 2.10 6.81
CA ASN A 138 4.56 1.46 8.12
C ASN A 138 4.41 -0.06 8.03
N HIS A 139 3.63 -0.56 7.05
CA HIS A 139 3.51 -2.01 6.84
C HIS A 139 4.84 -2.65 6.44
N PRO A 140 5.53 -2.21 5.37
CA PRO A 140 6.81 -2.79 5.00
C PRO A 140 7.92 -2.55 6.03
N LYS A 141 7.91 -1.43 6.79
CA LYS A 141 8.81 -1.24 7.95
C LYS A 141 8.66 -2.35 8.98
N LYS A 142 7.42 -2.67 9.37
CA LYS A 142 7.14 -3.75 10.32
C LYS A 142 7.65 -5.12 9.84
N LEU A 143 7.51 -5.41 8.54
CA LEU A 143 8.02 -6.65 7.94
C LEU A 143 9.55 -6.75 8.02
N LEU A 144 10.23 -5.60 7.98
CA LEU A 144 11.69 -5.48 8.04
C LEU A 144 12.23 -5.39 9.47
N GLY A 145 11.37 -5.27 10.48
CA GLY A 145 11.78 -5.06 11.87
C GLY A 145 12.28 -3.63 12.15
N LEU A 146 11.82 -2.66 11.36
CA LEU A 146 12.06 -1.22 11.52
C LEU A 146 10.96 -0.53 12.33
#